data_AF-A0A8T1LB04-F1
#
_entry.id   AF-A0A8T1LB04-F1
#
_cell.length_a   1.000
_cell.length_b   1.000
_cell.length_c   1.000
_cell.angle_alpha   90.00
_cell.angle_beta   90.00
_cell.angle_gamma   90.00
#
_symmetry.space_group_name_H-M   'P 1'
#
loop_
_entity.id
_entity.type
_entity.pdbx_description
1 polymer ?
#
loop_
_entity_poly.entity_id
_entity_poly.type
_entity_poly.pdbx_seq_one_letter_code
_entity_poly.pdbx_strand_id
1 'polypeptide(L)'
;MDLLSHYLSGTAERYYNKQVEAWWGQLPTLQYVMEKMLEAFKPNLTPAQAMKLFTAPKDAKRTWPEHHMYLVAISEACGGGADYLVLNNVVQYASADLRTVLMAKVDGTRQDYLQQAVELAHFAQSWELEPANIEIWGEKSWLLSAKKKEGDIPLPCVQQGRISARKLSGTRPRPR
;
A
#
# COMPACT_ATOMS: atom_id res chain seq x y z
N MET A 1 -46.05 -6.12 -16.50
CA MET A 1 -44.82 -5.32 -16.37
C MET A 1 -43.84 -6.25 -15.67
N ASP A 2 -43.42 -7.31 -16.37
CA ASP A 2 -43.03 -8.59 -15.73
C ASP A 2 -41.63 -9.06 -16.05
N LEU A 3 -40.90 -8.33 -16.90
CA LEU A 3 -39.59 -8.78 -17.34
C LEU A 3 -38.61 -8.94 -16.17
N LEU A 4 -38.65 -8.06 -15.16
CA LEU A 4 -37.77 -8.14 -14.00
C LEU A 4 -38.06 -9.35 -13.11
N SER A 5 -39.34 -9.73 -12.97
CA SER A 5 -39.75 -10.88 -12.16
C SER A 5 -39.11 -12.16 -12.66
N HIS A 6 -38.99 -12.33 -13.98
CA HIS A 6 -38.35 -13.50 -14.60
C HIS A 6 -36.85 -13.64 -14.33
N TYR A 7 -36.17 -12.57 -13.93
CA TYR A 7 -34.74 -12.60 -13.57
C TYR A 7 -34.51 -12.75 -12.06
N LEU A 8 -35.55 -12.62 -11.25
CA LEU A 8 -35.47 -12.78 -9.81
C LEU A 8 -35.86 -14.20 -9.43
N SER A 9 -35.28 -14.70 -8.34
CA SER A 9 -35.68 -15.99 -7.78
C SER A 9 -35.63 -15.97 -6.27
N GLY A 10 -36.41 -16.84 -5.64
CA GLY A 10 -36.38 -17.08 -4.21
C GLY A 10 -36.85 -15.86 -3.40
N THR A 11 -36.04 -15.40 -2.45
CA THR A 11 -36.42 -14.31 -1.54
C THR A 11 -36.54 -12.97 -2.26
N ALA A 12 -35.70 -12.70 -3.26
CA ALA A 12 -35.74 -11.46 -4.02
C ALA A 12 -37.02 -11.32 -4.85
N GLU A 13 -37.44 -12.40 -5.51
CA GLU A 13 -38.69 -12.45 -6.28
C GLU A 13 -39.92 -12.22 -5.39
N ARG A 14 -40.00 -12.92 -4.24
CA ARG A 14 -41.11 -12.75 -3.29
C ARG A 14 -41.19 -11.35 -2.73
N TYR A 15 -40.06 -10.68 -2.50
CA TYR A 15 -40.04 -9.30 -2.03
C TYR A 15 -40.49 -8.34 -3.13
N TYR A 16 -39.95 -8.50 -4.34
CA TYR A 16 -40.32 -7.71 -5.51
C TYR A 16 -41.83 -7.77 -5.79
N ASN A 17 -42.42 -8.97 -5.88
CA ASN A 17 -43.84 -9.15 -6.20
C ASN A 17 -44.79 -8.53 -5.15
N LYS A 18 -44.33 -8.36 -3.91
CA LYS A 18 -45.11 -7.69 -2.85
C LYS A 18 -45.08 -6.15 -2.96
N GLN A 19 -44.00 -5.59 -3.52
CA GLN A 19 -43.72 -4.16 -3.46
C GLN A 19 -43.87 -3.45 -4.81
N VAL A 20 -43.76 -4.17 -5.93
CA VAL A 20 -43.68 -3.59 -7.28
C VAL A 20 -44.87 -2.68 -7.60
N GLU A 21 -46.09 -3.07 -7.26
CA GLU A 21 -47.29 -2.24 -7.51
C GLU A 21 -47.24 -0.91 -6.74
N ALA A 22 -46.76 -0.94 -5.50
CA ALA A 22 -46.63 0.26 -4.67
C ALA A 22 -45.53 1.19 -5.19
N TRP A 23 -44.38 0.64 -5.60
CA TRP A 23 -43.29 1.44 -6.17
C TRP A 23 -43.65 2.01 -7.55
N TRP A 24 -44.32 1.21 -8.38
CA TRP A 24 -44.77 1.64 -9.70
C TRP A 24 -45.81 2.76 -9.62
N GLY A 25 -46.70 2.71 -8.62
CA GLY A 25 -47.65 3.79 -8.34
C GLY A 25 -46.99 5.11 -7.90
N GLN A 26 -45.78 5.07 -7.32
CA GLN A 26 -45.03 6.28 -6.95
C GLN A 26 -44.28 6.87 -8.14
N LEU A 27 -43.50 6.03 -8.82
CA LEU A 27 -42.75 6.43 -10.00
C LEU A 27 -42.70 5.24 -10.96
N PRO A 28 -43.46 5.26 -12.08
CA PRO A 28 -43.62 4.14 -12.98
C PRO A 28 -42.43 4.02 -13.94
N THR A 29 -41.23 3.91 -13.36
CA THR A 29 -39.98 3.74 -14.09
C THR A 29 -39.27 2.50 -13.59
N LEU A 30 -38.68 1.75 -14.52
CA LEU A 30 -37.88 0.58 -14.17
C LEU A 30 -36.68 0.95 -13.30
N GLN A 31 -36.03 2.09 -13.60
CA GLN A 31 -34.89 2.59 -12.83
C GLN A 31 -35.24 2.71 -11.33
N TYR A 32 -36.37 3.32 -11.01
CA TYR A 32 -36.81 3.48 -9.62
C TYR A 32 -37.03 2.14 -8.90
N VAL A 33 -37.68 1.20 -9.59
CA VAL A 33 -37.91 -0.15 -9.06
C VAL A 33 -36.58 -0.88 -8.83
N MET A 34 -35.62 -0.74 -9.74
CA MET A 34 -34.27 -1.30 -9.60
C MET A 34 -33.50 -0.66 -8.44
N GLU A 35 -33.59 0.66 -8.27
CA GLU A 35 -32.98 1.37 -7.14
C GLU A 35 -33.58 0.90 -5.80
N LYS A 36 -34.89 0.67 -5.73
CA LYS A 36 -35.54 0.13 -4.52
C LYS A 36 -35.17 -1.32 -4.22
N MET A 37 -35.01 -2.14 -5.26
CA MET A 37 -34.46 -3.49 -5.10
C MET A 37 -33.01 -3.44 -4.61
N LEU A 38 -32.20 -2.54 -5.16
CA LEU A 38 -30.83 -2.33 -4.70
C LEU A 38 -30.82 -1.88 -3.24
N GLU A 39 -31.64 -0.91 -2.83
CA GLU A 39 -31.73 -0.43 -1.45
C GLU A 39 -32.10 -1.55 -0.47
N ALA A 40 -33.01 -2.44 -0.85
CA ALA A 40 -33.46 -3.55 -0.01
C ALA A 40 -32.43 -4.67 0.14
N PHE A 41 -31.61 -4.92 -0.88
CA PHE A 41 -30.69 -6.06 -0.94
C PHE A 41 -29.21 -5.68 -0.89
N LYS A 42 -28.88 -4.38 -0.93
CA LYS A 42 -27.51 -3.92 -0.76
C LYS A 42 -27.00 -4.37 0.62
N PRO A 43 -25.80 -4.97 0.71
CA PRO A 43 -25.19 -5.26 1.99
C PRO A 43 -24.97 -3.95 2.76
N ASN A 44 -25.69 -3.79 3.86
CA ASN A 44 -25.50 -2.67 4.78
C ASN A 44 -24.57 -3.13 5.90
N LEU A 45 -23.29 -2.78 5.79
CA LEU A 45 -22.34 -3.00 6.87
C LEU A 45 -22.51 -1.90 7.91
N THR A 46 -22.67 -2.30 9.18
CA THR A 46 -22.56 -1.32 10.27
C THR A 46 -21.15 -0.76 10.32
N PRO A 47 -20.93 0.48 10.80
CA PRO A 47 -19.60 1.04 10.95
C PRO A 47 -18.65 0.14 11.76
N ALA A 48 -19.16 -0.55 12.78
CA ALA A 48 -18.38 -1.48 13.59
C ALA A 48 -17.93 -2.72 12.79
N GLN A 49 -18.80 -3.28 11.94
CA GLN A 49 -18.45 -4.40 11.06
C GLN A 49 -17.45 -3.97 9.99
N ALA A 50 -17.68 -2.82 9.34
CA ALA A 50 -16.78 -2.28 8.33
C ALA A 50 -15.39 -2.01 8.91
N MET A 51 -15.32 -1.41 10.10
CA MET A 51 -14.04 -1.16 10.78
C MET A 51 -13.27 -2.45 11.03
N LYS A 52 -13.95 -3.50 11.52
CA LYS A 52 -13.31 -4.81 11.70
C LYS A 52 -12.68 -5.31 10.40
N LEU A 53 -13.37 -5.16 9.26
CA LEU A 53 -12.85 -5.56 7.96
C LEU A 53 -11.71 -4.68 7.47
N PHE A 54 -11.76 -3.36 7.71
CA PHE A 54 -10.67 -2.42 7.38
C PHE A 54 -9.41 -2.61 8.23
N THR A 55 -9.49 -3.31 9.35
CA THR A 55 -8.31 -3.65 10.18
C THR A 55 -7.78 -5.07 9.95
N ALA A 56 -8.38 -5.80 9.01
CA ALA A 56 -7.90 -7.13 8.67
C ALA A 56 -6.72 -7.05 7.70
N PRO A 57 -5.66 -7.86 7.88
CA PRO A 57 -4.60 -7.99 6.89
C PRO A 57 -5.13 -8.63 5.60
N LYS A 58 -4.38 -8.43 4.50
CA LYS A 58 -4.66 -9.10 3.22
C LYS A 58 -4.59 -10.62 3.38
N ASP A 59 -5.55 -11.33 2.80
CA ASP A 59 -5.50 -12.79 2.69
C ASP A 59 -4.32 -13.21 1.79
N ALA A 60 -3.50 -14.17 2.23
CA ALA A 60 -2.31 -14.60 1.50
C ALA A 60 -2.60 -15.15 0.10
N LYS A 61 -3.82 -15.66 -0.14
CA LYS A 61 -4.26 -16.16 -1.46
C LYS A 61 -4.71 -15.06 -2.40
N ARG A 62 -4.92 -13.84 -1.90
CA ARG A 62 -5.42 -12.70 -2.65
C ARG A 62 -4.27 -11.80 -3.09
N THR A 63 -4.33 -11.31 -4.33
CA THR A 63 -3.40 -10.29 -4.83
C THR A 63 -3.68 -8.92 -4.21
N TRP A 64 -2.70 -8.02 -4.20
CA TRP A 64 -2.92 -6.65 -3.69
C TRP A 64 -3.99 -5.86 -4.46
N PRO A 65 -4.07 -5.91 -5.81
CA PRO A 65 -5.14 -5.25 -6.55
C PRO A 65 -6.53 -5.79 -6.21
N GLU A 66 -6.70 -7.11 -6.08
CA GLU A 66 -7.97 -7.71 -5.63
C GLU A 66 -8.31 -7.30 -4.20
N HIS A 67 -7.30 -7.20 -3.32
CA HIS A 67 -7.51 -6.74 -1.94
C HIS A 67 -7.94 -5.27 -1.89
N HIS A 68 -7.35 -4.41 -2.72
CA HIS A 68 -7.82 -3.04 -2.90
C HIS A 68 -9.29 -3.00 -3.34
N MET A 69 -9.68 -3.78 -4.37
CA MET A 69 -11.08 -3.84 -4.80
C MET A 69 -12.03 -4.28 -3.68
N TYR A 70 -11.61 -5.26 -2.87
CA TYR A 70 -12.36 -5.71 -1.71
C TYR A 70 -12.57 -4.59 -0.67
N LEU A 71 -11.54 -3.81 -0.37
CA LEU A 71 -11.62 -2.68 0.56
C LEU A 71 -12.54 -1.57 0.04
N VAL A 72 -12.52 -1.29 -1.27
CA VAL A 72 -13.45 -0.33 -1.90
C VAL A 72 -14.90 -0.82 -1.75
N ALA A 73 -15.17 -2.11 -1.99
CA ALA A 73 -16.50 -2.67 -1.78
C ALA A 73 -16.98 -2.55 -0.32
N ILE A 74 -16.08 -2.67 0.67
CA ILE A 74 -16.41 -2.42 2.09
C ILE A 74 -16.76 -0.95 2.32
N SER A 75 -16.00 -0.02 1.75
CA SER A 75 -16.26 1.42 1.84
C SER A 75 -17.67 1.74 1.34
N GLU A 76 -18.01 1.25 0.14
CA GLU A 76 -19.33 1.46 -0.48
C GLU A 76 -20.48 0.82 0.31
N ALA A 77 -20.25 -0.36 0.90
CA ALA A 77 -21.22 -1.06 1.74
C ALA A 77 -21.42 -0.41 3.13
N CYS A 78 -20.49 0.44 3.56
CA CYS A 78 -20.57 1.22 4.81
C CYS A 78 -21.12 2.65 4.60
N GLY A 79 -21.57 2.99 3.39
CA GLY A 79 -22.10 4.33 3.06
C GLY A 79 -21.14 5.24 2.29
N GLY A 80 -19.98 4.74 1.89
CA GLY A 80 -18.96 5.50 1.15
C GLY A 80 -18.17 6.48 2.01
N GLY A 81 -17.15 7.12 1.42
CA GLY A 81 -16.35 8.14 2.10
C GLY A 81 -15.28 7.61 3.06
N ALA A 82 -15.04 6.29 3.07
CA ALA A 82 -13.98 5.65 3.86
C ALA A 82 -12.67 5.48 3.07
N ASP A 83 -12.42 6.34 2.09
CA ASP A 83 -11.29 6.23 1.16
C ASP A 83 -9.92 6.25 1.87
N TYR A 84 -9.82 7.04 2.93
CA TYR A 84 -8.63 7.06 3.78
C TYR A 84 -8.40 5.73 4.49
N LEU A 85 -9.45 4.98 4.84
CA LEU A 85 -9.34 3.66 5.46
C LEU A 85 -8.86 2.60 4.47
N VAL A 86 -9.22 2.73 3.18
CA VAL A 86 -8.68 1.89 2.10
C VAL A 86 -7.17 2.07 2.02
N LEU A 87 -6.69 3.31 1.92
CA LEU A 87 -5.25 3.63 1.90
C LEU A 87 -4.55 3.15 3.18
N ASN A 88 -5.14 3.46 4.34
CA ASN A 88 -4.58 3.07 5.63
C ASN A 88 -4.45 1.54 5.75
N ASN A 89 -5.42 0.77 5.24
CA ASN A 89 -5.32 -0.69 5.29
C ASN A 89 -4.12 -1.20 4.50
N VAL A 90 -4.00 -0.77 3.23
CA VAL A 90 -2.93 -1.17 2.32
C VAL A 90 -1.55 -0.95 2.95
N VAL A 91 -1.39 0.15 3.69
CA VAL A 91 -0.12 0.51 4.32
C VAL A 91 0.07 -0.21 5.66
N GLN A 92 -0.85 -0.04 6.61
CA GLN A 92 -0.64 -0.42 8.01
C GLN A 92 -0.71 -1.93 8.27
N TYR A 93 -1.47 -2.65 7.44
CA TYR A 93 -1.75 -4.07 7.62
C TYR A 93 -1.04 -4.95 6.59
N ALA A 94 -0.07 -4.39 5.86
CA ALA A 94 0.92 -5.15 5.11
C ALA A 94 1.90 -5.89 6.05
N SER A 95 2.72 -6.80 5.49
CA SER A 95 3.84 -7.40 6.23
C SER A 95 4.81 -6.33 6.73
N ALA A 96 5.59 -6.62 7.79
CA ALA A 96 6.43 -5.61 8.43
C ALA A 96 7.42 -4.92 7.46
N ASP A 97 8.04 -5.69 6.57
CA ASP A 97 9.00 -5.18 5.60
C ASP A 97 8.30 -4.32 4.53
N LEU A 98 7.21 -4.83 3.95
CA LEU A 98 6.45 -4.11 2.94
C LEU A 98 5.82 -2.84 3.52
N ARG A 99 5.27 -2.88 4.73
CA ARG A 99 4.70 -1.72 5.43
C ARG A 99 5.72 -0.59 5.53
N THR A 100 6.96 -0.90 5.88
CA THR A 100 8.02 0.12 6.00
C THR A 100 8.25 0.83 4.67
N VAL A 101 8.30 0.07 3.57
CA VAL A 101 8.47 0.62 2.22
C VAL A 101 7.23 1.42 1.78
N LEU A 102 6.03 0.92 2.07
CA LEU A 102 4.78 1.59 1.76
C LEU A 102 4.65 2.91 2.53
N MET A 103 4.95 2.93 3.83
CA MET A 103 4.93 4.15 4.65
C MET A 103 5.88 5.22 4.11
N ALA A 104 7.03 4.84 3.54
CA ALA A 104 7.96 5.78 2.89
C ALA A 104 7.45 6.31 1.54
N LYS A 105 6.55 5.57 0.88
CA LYS A 105 5.94 5.95 -0.41
C LYS A 105 4.64 6.72 -0.28
N VAL A 106 3.98 6.66 0.88
CA VAL A 106 2.76 7.42 1.15
C VAL A 106 3.07 8.91 1.06
N ASP A 107 2.31 9.60 0.22
CA ASP A 107 2.29 11.05 0.15
C ASP A 107 1.12 11.58 1.00
N GLY A 108 1.46 12.13 2.16
CA GLY A 108 0.49 12.72 3.08
C GLY A 108 -0.09 14.07 2.62
N THR A 109 0.40 14.65 1.53
CA THR A 109 -0.13 15.91 0.98
C THR A 109 -1.28 15.68 -0.01
N ARG A 110 -1.37 14.47 -0.56
CA ARG A 110 -2.42 14.03 -1.48
C ARG A 110 -3.75 13.81 -0.75
N GLN A 111 -4.83 14.18 -1.42
CA GLN A 111 -6.21 13.95 -0.95
C GLN A 111 -6.95 12.88 -1.76
N ASP A 112 -6.38 12.42 -2.87
CA ASP A 112 -6.90 11.36 -3.72
C ASP A 112 -6.55 9.98 -3.14
N TYR A 113 -7.05 9.69 -1.94
CA TYR A 113 -6.69 8.50 -1.17
C TYR A 113 -6.91 7.17 -1.91
N LEU A 114 -8.00 7.02 -2.67
CA LEU A 114 -8.25 5.82 -3.48
C LEU A 114 -7.22 5.65 -4.60
N GLN A 115 -6.88 6.74 -5.29
CA GLN A 115 -5.91 6.72 -6.37
C GLN A 115 -4.51 6.38 -5.84
N GLN A 116 -4.15 6.92 -4.67
CA GLN A 116 -2.92 6.55 -4.01
C GLN A 116 -2.93 5.09 -3.52
N ALA A 117 -4.07 4.61 -3.00
CA ALA A 117 -4.21 3.23 -2.53
C ALA A 117 -4.04 2.22 -3.67
N VAL A 118 -4.59 2.50 -4.86
CA VAL A 118 -4.43 1.60 -6.02
C VAL A 118 -2.99 1.58 -6.52
N GLU A 119 -2.31 2.72 -6.58
CA GLU A 119 -0.88 2.81 -6.94
C GLU A 119 -0.01 2.00 -5.98
N LEU A 120 -0.25 2.14 -4.67
CA LEU A 120 0.47 1.39 -3.64
C LEU A 120 0.16 -0.11 -3.68
N ALA A 121 -1.09 -0.50 -3.99
CA ALA A 121 -1.45 -1.90 -4.17
C ALA A 121 -0.73 -2.53 -5.37
N HIS A 122 -0.63 -1.82 -6.49
CA HIS A 122 0.16 -2.29 -7.63
C HIS A 122 1.64 -2.40 -7.30
N PHE A 123 2.21 -1.41 -6.61
CA PHE A 123 3.59 -1.47 -6.14
C PHE A 123 3.83 -2.67 -5.20
N ALA A 124 2.94 -2.87 -4.22
CA ALA A 124 3.00 -3.98 -3.28
C ALA A 124 2.94 -5.34 -4.00
N GLN A 125 2.12 -5.44 -5.06
CA GLN A 125 2.07 -6.64 -5.89
C GLN A 125 3.40 -6.93 -6.58
N SER A 126 4.03 -5.91 -7.17
CA SER A 126 5.35 -6.04 -7.79
C SER A 126 6.42 -6.41 -6.75
N TRP A 127 6.35 -5.84 -5.56
CA TRP A 127 7.26 -6.15 -4.45
C TRP A 127 7.17 -7.63 -4.02
N GLU A 128 5.96 -8.18 -3.92
CA GLU A 128 5.77 -9.61 -3.56
C GLU A 128 6.25 -10.57 -4.65
N LEU A 129 6.23 -10.15 -5.92
CA LEU A 129 6.65 -10.97 -7.07
C LEU A 129 8.16 -10.89 -7.35
N GLU A 130 8.87 -9.93 -6.75
CA GLU A 130 10.30 -9.75 -6.98
C GLU A 130 11.09 -10.90 -6.32
N PRO A 131 11.87 -11.70 -7.09
CA PRO A 131 12.52 -12.92 -6.58
C PRO A 131 13.52 -12.65 -5.44
N ALA A 132 14.05 -11.43 -5.37
CA ALA A 132 14.91 -10.93 -4.30
C ALA A 132 14.23 -10.99 -2.91
N ASN A 133 12.91 -10.82 -2.81
CA ASN A 133 12.24 -10.75 -1.51
C ASN A 133 11.90 -12.14 -0.92
N ILE A 134 12.04 -13.20 -1.72
CA ILE A 134 11.86 -14.60 -1.30
C ILE A 134 13.21 -15.24 -0.90
N GLU A 135 14.31 -14.86 -1.57
CA GLU A 135 15.65 -15.43 -1.29
C GLU A 135 16.51 -14.62 -0.30
N ILE A 136 16.31 -13.30 -0.14
CA ILE A 136 17.20 -12.46 0.68
C ILE A 136 17.11 -12.73 2.20
N TRP A 137 16.14 -13.52 2.66
CA TRP A 137 15.94 -13.79 4.11
C TRP A 137 16.02 -15.27 4.50
N GLY A 138 16.18 -16.19 3.53
CA GLY A 138 16.49 -17.60 3.79
C GLY A 138 17.97 -17.86 4.06
N GLU A 139 18.87 -17.00 3.56
CA GLU A 139 20.32 -17.16 3.71
C GLU A 139 21.04 -15.82 3.96
N LYS A 140 21.13 -15.41 5.23
CA LYS A 140 22.15 -14.43 5.66
C LYS A 140 23.10 -15.04 6.69
N SER A 141 23.68 -16.19 6.35
CA SER A 141 24.78 -16.80 7.11
C SER A 141 26.18 -16.54 6.54
N TRP A 142 26.32 -16.03 5.30
CA TRP A 142 27.64 -16.02 4.64
C TRP A 142 28.24 -14.64 4.31
N LEU A 143 27.51 -13.54 4.46
CA LEU A 143 28.04 -12.20 4.09
C LEU A 143 28.90 -11.50 5.16
N LEU A 144 29.18 -12.15 6.30
CA LEU A 144 30.22 -11.68 7.23
C LEU A 144 31.61 -12.27 6.95
N SER A 145 31.78 -13.10 5.91
CA SER A 145 33.03 -13.83 5.71
C SER A 145 33.46 -13.91 4.23
N ALA A 146 33.61 -12.77 3.55
CA ALA A 146 34.53 -12.67 2.41
C ALA A 146 34.63 -11.22 1.94
N LYS A 147 35.72 -10.54 2.28
CA LYS A 147 36.65 -9.86 1.35
C LYS A 147 37.72 -9.13 2.17
N LYS A 148 38.76 -9.88 2.53
CA LYS A 148 40.11 -9.35 2.76
C LYS A 148 41.02 -9.91 1.67
N LYS A 149 41.92 -9.05 1.19
CA LYS A 149 43.14 -9.27 0.37
C LYS A 149 42.96 -9.05 -1.13
N GLU A 150 43.90 -8.47 -1.88
CA GLU A 150 45.07 -7.58 -1.72
C GLU A 150 45.57 -7.39 -3.17
N GLY A 151 46.11 -6.23 -3.56
CA GLY A 151 46.68 -6.07 -4.92
C GLY A 151 47.02 -4.63 -5.32
N ASP A 152 48.29 -4.29 -5.14
CA ASP A 152 49.05 -3.06 -5.42
C ASP A 152 48.68 -2.18 -6.62
N ILE A 153 48.68 -0.83 -6.44
CA ILE A 153 49.31 0.17 -7.33
C ILE A 153 49.80 1.39 -6.48
N PRO A 154 50.99 1.99 -6.76
CA PRO A 154 51.71 2.88 -5.83
C PRO A 154 51.29 4.36 -5.87
N LEU A 155 51.46 5.05 -4.73
CA LEU A 155 51.34 6.51 -4.61
C LEU A 155 52.55 7.22 -5.27
N PRO A 156 52.37 8.32 -6.03
CA PRO A 156 53.48 9.04 -6.63
C PRO A 156 54.20 9.94 -5.60
N CYS A 157 55.51 9.81 -5.60
CA CYS A 157 56.48 10.64 -4.91
C CYS A 157 56.53 12.04 -5.55
N VAL A 158 56.38 13.11 -4.77
CA VAL A 158 56.71 14.48 -5.21
C VAL A 158 57.91 15.00 -4.40
N GLN A 159 59.09 14.90 -5.01
CA GLN A 159 60.23 15.81 -4.82
C GLN A 159 60.22 16.71 -6.07
N GLN A 160 60.50 18.01 -6.08
CA GLN A 160 61.54 18.75 -5.40
C GLN A 160 61.34 20.26 -5.70
N GLY A 161 61.70 21.14 -4.77
CA GLY A 161 61.75 22.58 -5.02
C GLY A 161 62.59 23.30 -3.97
N ARG A 162 63.91 23.33 -4.21
CA ARG A 162 64.91 24.04 -3.41
C ARG A 162 64.71 25.56 -3.49
N ILE A 163 64.76 26.24 -2.34
CA ILE A 163 65.42 27.55 -2.25
C ILE A 163 66.11 27.66 -0.89
N SER A 164 67.41 27.94 -0.91
CA SER A 164 68.27 28.15 0.25
C SER A 164 68.59 29.64 0.38
N ALA A 165 68.52 30.15 1.61
CA ALA A 165 69.46 31.09 2.25
C ALA A 165 68.71 32.00 3.23
N ARG A 166 69.02 31.93 4.53
CA ARG A 166 70.05 32.79 5.14
C ARG A 166 70.19 32.45 6.63
N LYS A 167 71.45 32.28 7.02
CA LYS A 167 72.00 32.09 8.36
C LYS A 167 71.67 33.30 9.23
N LEU A 168 71.16 33.12 10.45
CA LEU A 168 71.56 33.92 11.62
C LEU A 168 71.53 33.05 12.89
N SER A 169 72.68 33.06 13.54
CA SER A 169 73.11 32.37 14.75
C SER A 169 72.37 32.80 16.02
N GLY A 170 72.22 31.88 16.97
CA GLY A 170 71.80 32.22 18.33
C GLY A 170 71.67 31.00 19.23
N THR A 171 72.79 30.40 19.62
CA THR A 171 72.89 29.43 20.71
C THR A 171 72.68 30.11 22.07
N ARG A 172 71.82 29.54 22.92
CA ARG A 172 72.07 29.48 24.37
C ARG A 172 71.29 28.31 25.00
N PRO A 173 71.90 27.46 25.84
CA PRO A 173 71.25 26.29 26.43
C PRO A 173 70.62 26.58 27.81
N ARG A 174 69.47 25.92 28.04
CA ARG A 174 68.90 25.19 29.20
C ARG A 174 69.23 25.54 30.68
N PRO A 175 68.38 25.09 31.63
CA PRO A 175 67.99 25.83 32.84
C PRO A 175 68.61 25.34 34.17
N ARG A 176 68.36 26.16 35.21
CA ARG A 176 68.70 26.07 36.65
C ARG A 176 70.17 26.22 37.02
#